data_AF-H6V482-F1
#
_entry.id   AF-H6V482-F1
#
_cell.length_a   1.000
_cell.length_b   1.000
_cell.length_c   1.000
_cell.angle_alpha   90.00
_cell.angle_beta   90.00
_cell.angle_gamma   90.00
#
_symmetry.space_group_name_H-M   'P 1'
#
loop_
_entity.id
_entity.type
_entity.pdbx_description
1 polymer ?
#
loop_
_entity_poly.entity_id
_entity_poly.type
_entity_poly.pdbx_seq_one_letter_code
_entity_poly.pdbx_strand_id
1 'polypeptide(L)'
;VKDVDFGQHQVIVRAGKGLKDRITVLPDAAVRDLHRHLRHVKLLHEDDLANDFSGVSLPYALAVKYPSAQFEWKWQHVFPSKNITRDPRSGELKRHHADRSGLQNAIRRASKFARINKHTTPHTLRHSFATHLL
;
A
#
# COMPACT_ATOMS: atom_id res chain seq x y z
N VAL A 1 -5.46 -1.77 -4.93
CA VAL A 1 -6.56 -2.12 -3.99
C VAL A 1 -6.95 -3.58 -4.16
N LYS A 2 -7.03 -4.06 -5.41
CA LYS A 2 -7.39 -5.44 -5.80
C LYS A 2 -6.66 -6.58 -5.08
N ASP A 3 -5.50 -6.31 -4.48
CA ASP A 3 -4.68 -7.33 -3.84
C ASP A 3 -5.05 -7.58 -2.36
N VAL A 4 -6.11 -6.92 -1.85
CA VAL A 4 -6.70 -7.21 -0.53
C VAL A 4 -7.99 -7.99 -0.73
N ASP A 5 -8.01 -9.24 -0.29
CA ASP A 5 -9.18 -10.12 -0.35
C ASP A 5 -9.81 -10.25 1.05
N PHE A 6 -10.92 -9.54 1.25
CA PHE A 6 -11.69 -9.58 2.48
C PHE A 6 -12.56 -10.84 2.62
N GLY A 7 -12.86 -11.54 1.53
CA GLY A 7 -13.64 -12.78 1.59
C GLY A 7 -12.80 -13.96 2.06
N GLN A 8 -11.55 -14.03 1.60
CA GLN A 8 -10.60 -15.08 1.99
C GLN A 8 -9.65 -14.68 3.13
N HIS A 9 -9.78 -13.45 3.64
CA HIS A 9 -8.92 -12.90 4.69
C HIS A 9 -7.43 -12.99 4.32
N GLN A 10 -7.11 -12.53 3.11
CA GLN A 10 -5.78 -12.65 2.52
C GLN A 10 -5.32 -11.35 1.85
N VAL A 11 -4.00 -11.17 1.80
CA VAL A 11 -3.34 -10.11 1.03
C VAL A 11 -2.36 -10.74 0.05
N ILE A 12 -2.45 -10.34 -1.20
CA ILE A 12 -1.52 -10.75 -2.26
C ILE A 12 -0.38 -9.72 -2.34
N VAL A 13 0.84 -10.16 -2.09
CA VAL A 13 2.05 -9.36 -2.30
C VAL A 13 2.64 -9.72 -3.65
N ARG A 14 2.41 -8.85 -4.63
CA ARG A 14 2.91 -9.02 -6.00
C ARG A 14 4.41 -8.78 -6.11
N ALA A 15 5.08 -9.55 -6.96
CA ALA A 15 6.51 -9.38 -7.28
C ALA A 15 7.43 -9.28 -6.04
N GLY A 16 7.23 -10.18 -5.07
CA GLY A 16 8.10 -10.30 -3.90
C GLY A 16 9.51 -10.81 -4.26
N LYS A 17 10.28 -11.26 -3.26
CA LYS A 17 11.64 -11.82 -3.49
C LYS A 17 11.60 -12.91 -4.57
N GLY A 18 12.39 -12.71 -5.64
CA GLY A 18 12.46 -13.59 -6.79
C GLY A 18 11.35 -13.38 -7.84
N LEU A 19 10.69 -12.22 -7.85
CA LEU A 19 9.57 -11.88 -8.75
C LEU A 19 8.37 -12.83 -8.63
N LYS A 20 8.23 -13.49 -7.47
CA LYS A 20 7.12 -14.38 -7.18
C LYS A 20 6.07 -13.68 -6.33
N ASP A 21 4.81 -13.92 -6.67
CA ASP A 21 3.68 -13.49 -5.87
C ASP A 21 3.61 -14.35 -4.59
N ARG A 22 3.17 -13.73 -3.50
CA ARG A 22 2.97 -14.40 -2.21
C ARG A 22 1.62 -14.02 -1.64
N ILE A 23 0.99 -14.96 -0.98
CA ILE A 23 -0.22 -14.73 -0.21
C ILE A 23 0.18 -14.68 1.27
N THR A 24 -0.39 -13.73 2.02
CA THR A 24 -0.25 -13.65 3.48
C THR A 24 -1.60 -13.40 4.11
N VAL A 25 -1.73 -13.66 5.41
CA VAL A 25 -2.96 -13.48 6.17
C VAL A 25 -3.35 -12.00 6.29
N LEU A 26 -4.65 -11.72 6.22
CA LEU A 26 -5.28 -10.47 6.66
C LEU A 26 -5.98 -10.75 7.99
N PRO A 27 -5.51 -10.22 9.13
CA PRO A 27 -6.15 -10.47 10.41
C PRO A 27 -7.51 -9.76 10.51
N ASP A 28 -8.51 -10.44 11.07
CA ASP A 28 -9.89 -9.94 11.28
C ASP A 28 -9.90 -8.61 12.03
N ALA A 29 -9.00 -8.46 13.01
CA ALA A 29 -8.85 -7.25 13.80
C ALA A 29 -8.56 -6.00 12.93
N ALA A 30 -7.93 -6.16 11.75
CA ALA A 30 -7.62 -5.07 10.84
C ALA A 30 -8.74 -4.79 9.82
N VAL A 31 -9.69 -5.72 9.62
CA VAL A 31 -10.68 -5.65 8.54
C VAL A 31 -11.55 -4.40 8.63
N ARG A 32 -12.08 -4.09 9.82
CA ARG A 32 -12.96 -2.93 10.02
C ARG A 32 -12.26 -1.61 9.71
N ASP A 33 -11.03 -1.46 10.20
CA ASP A 33 -10.28 -0.22 10.04
C ASP A 33 -9.76 -0.08 8.60
N LEU A 34 -9.41 -1.20 7.95
CA LEU A 34 -9.01 -1.20 6.55
C LEU A 34 -10.18 -0.83 5.61
N HIS A 35 -11.40 -1.32 5.87
CA HIS A 35 -12.58 -0.86 5.13
C HIS A 35 -12.82 0.64 5.28
N ARG A 36 -12.69 1.18 6.50
CA ARG A 36 -12.83 2.63 6.75
C ARG A 36 -11.78 3.42 5.99
N HIS A 37 -10.53 2.96 6.04
CA HIS A 37 -9.41 3.56 5.31
C HIS A 37 -9.66 3.55 3.80
N LEU A 38 -10.07 2.41 3.23
CA LEU A 38 -10.34 2.29 1.80
C LEU A 38 -11.49 3.19 1.31
N ARG A 39 -12.51 3.45 2.15
CA ARG A 39 -13.55 4.44 1.81
C ARG A 39 -12.95 5.83 1.65
N HIS A 40 -12.06 6.24 2.56
CA HIS A 40 -11.38 7.54 2.46
C HIS A 40 -10.45 7.59 1.23
N VAL A 41 -9.70 6.53 0.97
CA VAL A 41 -8.84 6.44 -0.23
C VAL A 41 -9.65 6.47 -1.52
N LYS A 42 -10.87 5.92 -1.52
CA LYS A 42 -11.77 5.99 -2.68
C LYS A 42 -12.22 7.43 -2.95
N LEU A 43 -12.61 8.17 -1.91
CA LEU A 43 -12.95 9.59 -2.06
C LEU A 43 -11.76 10.41 -2.58
N LEU A 44 -10.55 10.13 -2.07
CA LEU A 44 -9.33 10.78 -2.58
C LEU A 44 -9.09 10.48 -4.06
N HIS A 45 -9.33 9.24 -4.48
CA HIS A 45 -9.20 8.85 -5.88
C HIS A 45 -10.25 9.52 -6.78
N GLU A 46 -11.49 9.64 -6.32
CA GLU A 46 -12.56 10.34 -7.04
C GLU A 46 -12.24 11.84 -7.20
N ASP A 47 -11.73 12.47 -6.13
CA ASP A 47 -11.21 13.84 -6.18
C ASP A 47 -10.03 13.96 -7.14
N ASP A 48 -9.11 12.99 -7.14
CA ASP A 48 -7.97 13.03 -8.06
C ASP A 48 -8.41 13.00 -9.53
N LEU A 49 -9.41 12.18 -9.85
CA LEU A 49 -9.95 12.07 -11.21
C LEU A 49 -10.70 13.34 -11.62
N ALA A 50 -11.39 14.01 -10.69
CA ALA A 50 -12.07 15.27 -10.95
C ALA A 50 -11.10 16.44 -11.21
N ASN A 51 -9.85 16.34 -10.74
CA ASN A 51 -8.80 17.33 -10.93
C ASN A 51 -7.82 16.95 -12.07
N ASP A 52 -8.23 16.07 -12.99
CA ASP A 52 -7.47 15.65 -14.17
C ASP A 52 -6.09 15.01 -13.88
N PHE A 53 -5.92 14.38 -12.71
CA PHE A 53 -4.67 13.67 -12.42
C PHE A 53 -4.59 12.32 -13.14
N SER A 54 -3.38 11.94 -13.56
CA SER A 54 -3.12 10.78 -14.41
C SER A 54 -3.13 9.43 -13.67
N GLY A 55 -3.80 9.37 -12.52
CA GLY A 55 -3.96 8.17 -11.72
C GLY A 55 -2.68 7.63 -11.09
N VAL A 56 -2.52 6.30 -11.11
CA VAL A 56 -1.37 5.58 -10.53
C VAL A 56 -0.32 5.19 -11.57
N SER A 57 0.95 5.19 -11.18
CA SER A 57 2.02 4.68 -12.04
C SER A 57 1.95 3.14 -12.15
N LEU A 58 1.83 2.63 -13.38
CA LEU A 58 1.81 1.20 -13.67
C LEU A 58 3.16 0.75 -14.27
N PRO A 59 3.56 -0.53 -14.07
CA PRO A 59 4.67 -1.12 -14.82
C PRO A 59 4.44 -1.01 -16.34
N TYR A 60 5.50 -0.74 -17.10
CA TYR A 60 5.42 -0.46 -18.55
C TYR A 60 4.56 -1.46 -19.33
N ALA A 61 4.82 -2.77 -19.18
CA ALA A 61 4.07 -3.81 -19.87
C ALA A 61 2.57 -3.81 -19.53
N LEU A 62 2.21 -3.46 -18.29
CA LEU A 62 0.82 -3.35 -17.87
C LEU A 62 0.16 -2.07 -18.38
N ALA A 63 0.88 -0.95 -18.39
CA ALA A 63 0.39 0.32 -18.92
C ALA A 63 0.06 0.21 -20.42
N VAL A 64 0.92 -0.46 -21.20
CA VAL A 64 0.67 -0.70 -22.63
C VAL A 64 -0.51 -1.63 -22.85
N LYS A 65 -0.60 -2.72 -22.07
CA LYS A 65 -1.67 -3.71 -22.23
C LYS A 65 -3.04 -3.19 -21.76
N TYR A 66 -3.06 -2.34 -20.73
CA TYR A 66 -4.26 -1.81 -20.11
C TYR A 66 -4.11 -0.29 -19.86
N PRO A 67 -4.27 0.55 -20.89
CA PRO A 67 -4.02 1.99 -20.76
C PRO A 67 -4.98 2.69 -19.78
N SER A 68 -6.22 2.22 -19.67
CA SER A 68 -7.20 2.76 -18.71
C SER A 68 -6.96 2.34 -17.26
N ALA A 69 -6.12 1.32 -17.02
CA ALA A 69 -5.96 0.72 -15.70
C ALA A 69 -5.43 1.71 -14.66
N GLN A 70 -4.68 2.73 -15.07
CA GLN A 70 -4.15 3.74 -14.15
C GLN A 70 -5.23 4.58 -13.48
N PHE A 71 -6.43 4.67 -14.08
CA PHE A 71 -7.58 5.41 -13.57
C PHE A 71 -8.58 4.53 -12.82
N GLU A 72 -8.42 3.21 -12.90
CA GLU A 72 -9.35 2.28 -12.28
C GLU A 72 -9.04 2.11 -10.79
N TRP A 73 -10.07 2.17 -9.95
CA TRP A 73 -9.98 1.99 -8.49
C TRP A 73 -9.15 0.76 -8.06
N LYS A 74 -9.36 -0.37 -8.75
CA LYS A 74 -8.74 -1.64 -8.39
C LYS A 74 -7.20 -1.58 -8.43
N TRP A 75 -6.63 -0.73 -9.28
CA TRP A 75 -5.19 -0.56 -9.47
C TRP A 75 -4.56 0.48 -8.54
N GLN A 76 -5.35 1.30 -7.85
CA GLN A 76 -4.84 2.34 -6.96
C GLN A 76 -4.09 1.75 -5.75
N HIS A 77 -3.21 2.53 -5.14
CA HIS A 77 -2.52 2.10 -3.93
C HIS A 77 -3.48 2.00 -2.73
N VAL A 78 -3.34 0.96 -1.92
CA VAL A 78 -4.10 0.84 -0.65
C VAL A 78 -3.69 1.95 0.32
N PHE A 79 -2.40 2.29 0.36
CA PHE A 79 -1.86 3.38 1.17
C PHE A 79 -1.24 4.43 0.25
N PRO A 80 -2.02 5.38 -0.28
CA PRO A 80 -1.51 6.42 -1.15
C PRO A 80 -0.70 7.46 -0.36
N SER A 81 0.19 8.15 -1.08
CA SER A 81 0.86 9.36 -0.60
C SER A 81 -0.16 10.47 -0.38
N LYS A 82 0.12 11.34 0.59
CA LYS A 82 -0.66 12.57 0.81
C LYS A 82 -0.54 13.53 -0.38
N ASN A 83 0.65 13.60 -0.96
CA ASN A 83 0.97 14.52 -2.04
C ASN A 83 0.99 13.78 -3.38
N ILE A 84 0.55 14.47 -4.42
CA ILE A 84 0.74 14.09 -5.81
C ILE A 84 2.14 14.52 -6.22
N THR A 85 2.82 13.69 -7.01
CA THR A 85 4.17 13.97 -7.48
C THR A 85 4.25 13.72 -8.97
N ARG A 86 5.21 14.39 -9.62
CA ARG A 86 5.49 14.16 -11.02
C ARG A 86 6.18 12.80 -11.18
N ASP A 87 5.59 11.91 -11.97
CA ASP A 87 6.20 10.62 -12.29
C ASP A 87 7.44 10.86 -13.17
N PRO A 88 8.66 10.44 -12.74
CA PRO A 88 9.87 10.68 -13.52
C PRO A 88 9.90 9.94 -14.86
N ARG A 89 9.06 8.91 -15.05
CA ARG A 89 9.01 8.12 -16.30
C ARG A 89 8.11 8.74 -17.35
N SER A 90 6.94 9.22 -16.94
CA SER A 90 5.91 9.75 -17.85
C SER A 90 5.85 11.27 -17.87
N GLY A 91 6.36 11.94 -16.83
CA GLY A 91 6.23 13.40 -16.66
C GLY A 91 4.84 13.86 -16.21
N GLU A 92 3.92 12.93 -16.00
CA GLU A 92 2.54 13.19 -15.57
C GLU A 92 2.45 13.33 -14.05
N LEU A 93 1.41 14.02 -13.57
CA LEU A 93 1.11 14.11 -12.13
C LEU A 93 0.37 12.85 -11.69
N LYS A 94 1.00 12.07 -10.81
CA LYS A 94 0.47 10.79 -10.32
C LYS A 94 0.52 10.68 -8.81
N ARG A 95 -0.42 9.92 -8.24
CA ARG A 95 -0.42 9.60 -6.81
C ARG A 95 0.39 8.34 -6.57
N HIS A 96 1.53 8.50 -5.89
CA HIS A 96 2.37 7.38 -5.49
C HIS A 96 1.89 6.75 -4.17
N HIS A 97 2.52 5.66 -3.76
CA HIS A 97 2.32 5.07 -2.43
C HIS A 97 2.93 5.95 -1.34
N ALA A 98 2.44 5.79 -0.11
CA ALA A 98 3.00 6.46 1.05
C ALA A 98 4.49 6.17 1.21
N ASP A 99 5.25 7.19 1.59
CA ASP A 99 6.70 7.07 1.75
C ASP A 99 7.08 6.11 2.88
N ARG A 100 8.14 5.32 2.64
CA ARG A 100 8.59 4.27 3.55
C ARG A 100 9.12 4.83 4.87
N SER A 101 9.74 6.01 4.84
CA SER A 101 10.30 6.64 6.05
C SER A 101 9.20 7.01 7.05
N GLY A 102 8.02 7.37 6.56
CA GLY A 102 6.86 7.68 7.39
C GLY A 102 6.49 6.53 8.33
N LEU A 103 6.42 5.31 7.77
CA LEU A 103 6.13 4.10 8.54
C LEU A 103 7.27 3.75 9.52
N GLN A 104 8.53 3.82 9.07
CA GLN A 104 9.69 3.56 9.94
C GLN A 104 9.75 4.52 11.12
N ASN A 105 9.50 5.81 10.88
CA ASN A 105 9.47 6.84 11.91
C ASN A 105 8.31 6.62 12.89
N ALA A 106 7.13 6.22 12.40
CA ALA A 106 5.99 5.90 13.25
C ALA A 106 6.29 4.73 14.19
N ILE A 107 6.87 3.64 13.67
CA ILE A 107 7.26 2.47 14.50
C ILE A 107 8.30 2.86 15.54
N ARG A 108 9.30 3.67 15.17
CA ARG A 108 10.32 4.14 16.12
C ARG A 108 9.71 4.95 17.26
N ARG A 109 8.80 5.88 16.95
CA ARG A 109 8.09 6.68 17.96
C ARG A 109 7.22 5.81 18.86
N ALA A 110 6.45 4.88 18.29
CA ALA A 110 5.61 3.97 19.04
C ALA A 110 6.43 3.10 20.00
N SER A 111 7.58 2.60 19.55
CA SER A 111 8.50 1.79 20.38
C SER A 111 9.05 2.59 21.56
N LYS A 112 9.43 3.85 21.32
CA LYS A 112 9.89 4.77 22.38
C LYS A 112 8.78 5.04 23.40
N PHE A 113 7.56 5.31 22.93
CA PHE A 113 6.40 5.56 23.80
C PHE A 113 6.04 4.34 24.64
N ALA A 114 6.08 3.15 24.05
CA ALA A 114 5.85 1.87 24.72
C ALA A 114 7.01 1.42 25.62
N ARG A 115 8.10 2.22 25.74
CA ARG A 115 9.30 1.91 26.52
C ARG A 115 9.98 0.59 26.12
N ILE A 116 9.92 0.26 24.82
CA ILE A 116 10.63 -0.90 24.26
C ILE A 116 12.07 -0.47 23.95
N ASN A 117 13.01 -0.96 24.76
CA ASN A 117 14.44 -0.61 24.63
C ASN A 117 15.15 -1.36 23.49
N LYS A 118 14.52 -2.38 22.90
CA LYS A 118 15.07 -3.14 21.76
C LYS A 118 14.87 -2.38 20.45
N HIS A 119 15.82 -2.54 19.53
CA HIS A 119 15.69 -1.96 18.18
C HIS A 119 14.49 -2.57 17.44
N THR A 120 13.49 -1.73 17.15
CA THR A 120 12.22 -2.14 16.55
C THR A 120 12.02 -1.47 15.19
N THR A 121 11.86 -2.30 14.16
CA THR A 121 11.67 -1.89 12.77
C THR A 121 10.53 -2.69 12.12
N PRO A 122 10.04 -2.31 10.93
CA PRO A 122 9.15 -3.19 10.16
C PRO A 122 9.71 -4.61 9.97
N HIS A 123 11.03 -4.75 9.82
CA HIS A 123 11.68 -6.06 9.67
C HIS A 123 11.60 -6.87 10.97
N THR A 124 11.80 -6.21 12.12
CA THR A 124 11.62 -6.83 13.45
C THR A 124 10.20 -7.38 13.61
N LEU A 125 9.18 -6.58 13.26
CA LEU A 125 7.77 -7.01 13.34
C LEU A 125 7.47 -8.19 12.43
N ARG A 126 8.02 -8.19 11.21
CA ARG A 126 7.90 -9.33 10.28
C ARG A 126 8.53 -10.60 10.85
N HIS A 127 9.69 -10.48 11.50
CA HIS A 127 10.35 -11.61 12.14
C HIS A 127 9.49 -12.16 13.29
N SER A 128 9.01 -11.28 14.18
CA SER A 128 8.11 -11.66 15.28
C SER A 128 6.84 -12.38 14.80
N PHE A 129 6.23 -11.89 13.72
CA PHE A 129 5.09 -12.56 13.09
C PHE A 129 5.42 -13.99 12.67
N ALA A 130 6.55 -14.21 11.98
CA ALA A 130 6.94 -15.53 11.54
C ALA A 130 7.24 -16.46 12.74
N THR A 131 7.93 -15.98 13.77
CA THR A 131 8.26 -16.78 14.95
C THR A 131 7.05 -17.17 15.79
N HIS A 132 6.00 -16.34 15.82
CA HIS A 132 4.78 -16.63 16.58
C HIS A 132 3.81 -17.57 15.85
N LEU A 133 4.05 -17.84 14.55
CA LEU A 133 3.28 -18.81 13.76
C LEU A 133 3.91 -20.20 13.71
N LEU A 134 5.10 -20.37 14.30
CA LEU A 134 5.75 -21.67 14.49
C LEU A 134 5.28 -22.28 15.82
#